data_AF-A0A520JX38-F1
#
_entry.id   AF-A0A520JX38-F1
#
_cell.length_a   1.000
_cell.length_b   1.000
_cell.length_c   1.000
_cell.angle_alpha   90.00
_cell.angle_beta   90.00
_cell.angle_gamma   90.00
#
_symmetry.space_group_name_H-M   'P 1'
#
loop_
_entity.id
_entity.type
_entity.pdbx_description
1 polymer ?
#
loop_
_entity_poly.entity_id
_entity_poly.type
_entity_poly.pdbx_seq_one_letter_code
_entity_poly.pdbx_strand_id
1 'polypeptide(L)' 'MDGTIRANISLGLPVAIVLKKDQKTGKLTTGVVQRLLTNSRT' A
#
# COMPACT_ATOMS: atom_id res chain seq x y z
N MET A 1 -7.04 5.69 10.89
CA MET A 1 -6.29 4.43 10.70
C MET A 1 -4.93 4.81 10.16
N ASP A 2 -3.85 4.43 10.84
CA ASP A 2 -2.51 4.74 10.37
C ASP A 2 -2.22 3.96 9.08
N GLY A 3 -1.89 4.68 8.00
CA GLY A 3 -1.57 4.10 6.69
C GLY A 3 -0.22 3.39 6.62
N THR A 4 0.55 3.43 7.72
CA THR A 4 1.87 2.81 7.87
C THR A 4 1.82 1.44 8.56
N ILE A 5 0.69 1.07 9.17
CA ILE A 5 0.54 -0.23 9.84
C ILE A 5 0.29 -1.32 8.79
N ARG A 6 1.26 -2.21 8.61
CA ARG A 6 1.18 -3.34 7.67
C ARG A 6 0.06 -4.33 8.00
N ALA A 7 -0.26 -4.50 9.29
CA ALA A 7 -1.33 -5.38 9.77
C ALA A 7 -2.71 -5.02 9.22
N ASN A 8 -2.89 -3.76 8.80
CA ASN A 8 -4.17 -3.26 8.27
C ASN A 8 -4.32 -3.49 6.76
N ILE A 9 -3.31 -4.08 6.09
CA ILE A 9 -3.33 -4.28 4.64
C ILE A 9 -3.81 -5.70 4.34
N SER A 10 -4.97 -5.80 3.69
CA SER A 10 -5.56 -7.07 3.26
C SER A 10 -5.73 -7.12 1.74
N LEU A 11 -5.84 -8.33 1.19
CA LEU A 11 -6.15 -8.53 -0.23
C LEU A 11 -7.55 -7.97 -0.56
N GLY A 12 -7.69 -7.32 -1.71
CA GLY A 12 -8.95 -6.69 -2.11
C GLY A 12 -9.22 -5.32 -1.49
N LEU A 13 -8.35 -4.83 -0.59
CA LEU A 13 -8.50 -3.51 0.00
C LEU A 13 -8.24 -2.39 -1.04
N PRO A 14 -9.15 -1.41 -1.20
CA PRO A 14 -8.88 -0.21 -1.98
C PRO A 14 -7.90 0.69 -1.23
N VAL A 15 -6.82 1.08 -1.92
CA VAL A 15 -5.71 1.85 -1.34
C VAL A 15 -5.27 2.98 -2.27
N ALA A 16 -4.72 4.04 -1.68
CA ALA A 16 -3.95 5.05 -2.39
C ALA A 16 -2.48 4.89 -1.99
N ILE A 17 -1.62 4.64 -2.97
CA ILE A 17 -0.19 4.41 -2.76
C ILE A 17 0.64 5.47 -3.47
N VAL A 18 1.87 5.66 -3.00
CA VAL A 18 2.88 6.44 -3.71
C VAL A 18 3.87 5.47 -4.34
N LEU A 19 4.00 5.52 -5.66
CA LEU A 19 4.99 4.73 -6.38
C LEU A 19 6.40 5.29 -6.11
N LYS A 20 7.44 4.44 -6.18
CA LYS A 20 8.82 4.86 -5.88
C LYS A 20 9.28 6.06 -6.71
N LYS A 21 8.90 6.10 -7.99
CA LYS A 21 9.17 7.22 -8.91
C LYS A 21 8.47 8.53 -8.52
N ASP A 22 7.34 8.42 -7.84
CA ASP A 22 6.46 9.52 -7.45
C ASP A 22 6.70 9.99 -6.01
N GLN A 23 7.65 9.38 -5.28
CA GLN A 23 7.97 9.77 -3.90
C GLN A 23 8.47 11.22 -3.76
N LYS A 24 9.10 11.79 -4.80
CA LYS A 24 9.53 13.19 -4.79
C LYS A 24 8.37 14.18 -4.96
N THR A 25 7.34 13.79 -5.70
CA THR A 25 6.18 14.64 -6.03
C THR A 25 4.98 14.38 -5.12
N GLY A 26 4.97 13.25 -4.41
CA GLY A 26 3.85 12.82 -3.57
C GLY A 26 2.62 12.39 -4.38
N LYS A 27 2.76 12.13 -5.69
CA LYS A 27 1.61 11.75 -6.51
C LYS A 27 1.03 10.42 -6.04
N LEU A 28 -0.26 10.45 -5.71
CA LEU A 28 -1.02 9.28 -5.29
C LEU A 28 -1.53 8.50 -6.50
N THR A 29 -1.46 7.18 -6.40
CA THR A 29 -2.02 6.21 -7.35
C THR A 29 -3.02 5.34 -6.60
N THR A 30 -4.26 5.32 -7.06
CA THR A 30 -5.33 4.49 -6.48
C THR A 30 -5.34 3.10 -7.10
N GLY A 31 -5.61 2.08 -6.29
CA GLY A 31 -5.71 0.71 -6.76
C GLY A 31 -6.25 -0.24 -5.69
N VAL A 32 -6.21 -1.54 -6.00
CA VAL A 32 -6.65 -2.61 -5.12
C VAL A 32 -5.50 -3.57 -4.86
N VAL A 33 -5.32 -4.01 -3.61
CA VAL A 33 -4.24 -4.93 -3.23
C VAL A 33 -4.51 -6.33 -3.81
N GLN A 34 -3.68 -6.76 -4.77
CA GLN A 34 -3.83 -8.08 -5.41
C GLN A 34 -3.10 -9.19 -4.66
N ARG A 35 -1.90 -8.92 -4.14
CA ARG A 35 -1.06 -9.90 -3.44
C ARG A 35 -0.10 -9.20 -2.49
N LEU A 36 0.17 -9.82 -1.34
CA LEU A 36 1.23 -9.41 -0.42
C LEU A 36 2.44 -10.33 -0.62
N LEU A 37 3.57 -9.75 -1.03
CA LEU A 37 4.82 -10.47 -1.28
C LEU A 37 5.80 -10.25 -0.11
N THR A 38 5.39 -10.61 1.11
CA THR A 38 6.25 -10.50 2.29
C THR A 38 6.13 -11.72 3.18
N ASN A 39 7.28 -12.17 3.70
CA ASN A 39 7.37 -13.25 4.68
C ASN A 39 7.25 -12.73 6.12
N SER A 40 7.27 -11.41 6.32
CA SER A 40 7.06 -10.82 7.65
C SER A 40 5.60 -10.97 8.06
N ARG A 41 5.36 -11.41 9.30
CA ARG A 41 4.01 -11.50 9.85
C ARG A 41 3.31 -10.15 9.74
N THR A 42 2.10 -10.17 9.18
CA THR A 42 1.17 -9.05 9.19
C THR A 42 0.43 -9.04 10.52
#